data_AF-A0A661VTN7-F1
#
_entry.id   AF-A0A661VTN7-F1
#
_cell.length_a   1.000
_cell.length_b   1.000
_cell.length_c   1.000
_cell.angle_alpha   90.00
_cell.angle_beta   90.00
_cell.angle_gamma   90.00
#
_symmetry.space_group_name_H-M   'P 1'
#
loop_
_entity.id
_entity.type
_entity.pdbx_description
1 polymer ?
#
loop_
_entity_poly.entity_id
_entity_poly.type
_entity_poly.pdbx_seq_one_letter_code
_entity_poly.pdbx_strand_id
1 'polypeptide(L)' 'MLGRFGWAELLVVLLIALLVFGPGRVGKLGKELGQGIRSFQEGLKEKDASADEDTGASDIAQ' A
#
# COMPACT_ATOMS: atom_id res chain seq x y z
N MET A 1 18.48 -28.31 8.71
CA MET A 1 18.81 -27.25 9.70
C MET A 1 18.62 -25.86 9.06
N LEU A 2 17.40 -25.51 8.65
CA LEU A 2 17.09 -24.25 7.94
C LEU A 2 15.78 -23.60 8.45
N GLY A 3 15.26 -24.04 9.60
CA GLY A 3 14.02 -23.53 10.20
C GLY A 3 14.25 -22.56 11.36
N ARG A 4 15.44 -21.97 11.45
CA ARG A 4 15.83 -21.05 12.53
C ARG A 4 16.26 -19.68 12.03
N PHE A 5 16.07 -19.36 10.73
CA PHE A 5 16.02 -17.98 10.24
C PHE A 5 14.84 -17.29 10.92
N GLY A 6 15.06 -16.91 12.17
CA GLY A 6 14.08 -16.39 13.08
C GLY A 6 13.93 -14.90 12.86
N TRP A 7 12.84 -14.37 13.37
CA TRP A 7 12.60 -12.93 13.49
C TRP A 7 13.81 -12.18 14.08
N ALA A 8 14.60 -12.84 14.93
CA ALA A 8 15.85 -12.30 15.48
C ALA A 8 16.91 -11.98 14.41
N GLU A 9 17.24 -12.89 13.48
CA GLU A 9 18.24 -12.59 12.44
C GLU A 9 17.73 -11.53 11.47
N LEU A 10 16.44 -11.58 11.12
CA LEU A 10 15.83 -10.54 10.28
C LEU A 10 15.92 -9.16 10.96
N LEU A 11 15.68 -9.07 12.27
CA LEU A 11 15.84 -7.85 13.03
C LEU A 11 17.28 -7.34 13.05
N VAL A 12 18.27 -8.23 13.19
CA VAL A 12 19.70 -7.84 13.14
C VAL A 12 20.06 -7.31 11.77
N VAL A 13 19.65 -7.98 10.69
CA VAL A 13 19.89 -7.51 9.32
C VAL A 13 19.18 -6.18 9.07
N LEU A 14 17.95 -6.02 9.54
CA LEU A 14 17.20 -4.78 9.44
C LEU A 14 17.90 -3.64 10.19
N LEU A 15 18.46 -3.91 11.37
CA LEU A 15 19.20 -2.93 12.14
C LEU A 15 20.47 -2.47 11.41
N ILE A 16 21.23 -3.41 10.84
CA ILE A 16 22.42 -3.08 10.03
C ILE A 16 22.01 -2.28 8.79
N ALA A 17 20.97 -2.70 8.07
CA ALA A 17 20.45 -1.98 6.93
C ALA A 17 20.02 -0.56 7.32
N LEU A 18 19.38 -0.39 8.48
CA LEU A 18 18.96 0.91 9.00
C LEU A 18 20.15 1.80 9.37
N LEU A 19 21.27 1.24 9.84
CA LEU A 19 22.50 2.00 10.08
C LEU A 19 23.16 2.46 8.78
N VAL A 20 23.16 1.59 7.75
CA VAL A 20 23.76 1.92 6.44
C VAL A 20 22.91 2.94 5.68
N PHE A 21 21.60 2.72 5.58
CA PHE A 21 20.69 3.60 4.83
C PHE A 21 20.22 4.80 5.67
N GLY A 22 20.22 4.69 6.99
CA GLY A 22 19.69 5.66 7.93
C GLY A 22 18.16 5.61 8.05
N PRO A 23 17.57 5.86 9.24
CA PRO A 23 16.12 5.87 9.43
C PRO A 23 15.43 6.98 8.62
N GLY A 24 16.12 8.09 8.39
CA GLY A 24 15.59 9.20 7.59
C GLY A 24 15.39 8.84 6.11
N ARG A 25 16.27 8.01 5.51
CA ARG A 25 16.12 7.60 4.11
C ARG A 25 15.02 6.56 3.98
N VAL A 26 15.05 5.50 4.80
CA VAL A 26 14.01 4.45 4.79
C VAL A 26 12.62 5.03 5.04
N GLY A 27 12.47 5.95 5.99
CA GLY A 27 11.19 6.61 6.27
C GLY A 27 10.70 7.50 5.13
N LYS A 28 11.60 8.22 4.42
CA LYS A 28 11.23 9.02 3.25
C LYS A 28 10.71 8.15 2.11
N LEU A 29 11.44 7.09 1.75
CA LEU A 29 10.99 6.15 0.72
C LEU A 29 9.66 5.48 1.12
N GLY A 30 9.53 5.06 2.38
CA GLY A 30 8.28 4.48 2.87
C GLY A 30 7.09 5.44 2.79
N LYS A 31 7.30 6.74 3.07
CA LYS A 31 6.27 7.76 2.95
C LYS A 31 5.86 7.98 1.49
N GLU A 32 6.82 8.07 0.58
CA GLU A 32 6.56 8.25 -0.86
C GLU A 32 5.81 7.04 -1.44
N LEU A 33 6.26 5.82 -1.13
CA LEU A 33 5.57 4.59 -1.53
C LEU A 33 4.19 4.49 -0.89
N GLY A 34 4.06 4.81 0.40
CA GLY A 34 2.79 4.79 1.12
C GLY A 34 1.76 5.76 0.52
N GLN A 35 2.20 6.96 0.13
CA GLN A 35 1.34 7.91 -0.57
C GLN A 35 0.89 7.38 -1.93
N GLY A 36 1.81 6.81 -2.72
CA GLY A 36 1.46 6.18 -4.00
C GLY A 36 0.46 5.03 -3.84
N ILE A 37 0.66 4.15 -2.86
CA ILE A 37 -0.27 3.05 -2.56
C ILE A 37 -1.62 3.60 -2.10
N ARG A 38 -1.63 4.68 -1.30
CA ARG A 38 -2.86 5.29 -0.81
C ARG A 38 -3.69 5.88 -1.94
N SER A 39 -3.07 6.66 -2.83
CA SER A 39 -3.74 7.22 -4.01
C SER A 39 -4.19 6.12 -4.98
N PHE A 40 -3.41 5.04 -5.10
CA PHE A 40 -3.83 3.87 -5.89
C PHE A 40 -5.09 3.21 -5.29
N GLN A 41 -5.13 3.02 -3.98
CA GLN A 41 -6.33 2.49 -3.32
C GLN A 41 -7.53 3.41 -3.49
N GLU A 42 -7.34 4.72 -3.36
CA GLU A 42 -8.41 5.71 -3.52
C GLU A 42 -8.98 5.71 -4.94
N GLY A 43 -8.13 5.66 -5.97
CA GLY A 43 -8.58 5.54 -7.35
C GLY A 43 -9.32 4.23 -7.65
N LEU A 44 -8.96 3.13 -6.98
CA LEU A 44 -9.73 1.88 -7.07
C LEU A 44 -11.12 2.01 -6.42
N LYS A 45 -11.21 2.67 -5.26
CA LYS A 45 -12.49 2.89 -4.56
C LYS A 45 -13.40 3.86 -5.29
N GLU A 46 -12.86 4.89 -5.92
CA GLU A 46 -13.63 5.82 -6.75
C GLU A 46 -14.24 5.10 -7.97
N LYS A 47 -13.49 4.17 -8.57
CA LYS A 47 -14.00 3.32 -9.65
C LYS A 47 -15.15 2.40 -9.20
N ASP A 48 -15.12 1.92 -7.96
CA ASP A 48 -16.23 1.14 -7.39
C ASP A 48 -17.42 2.04 -7.03
N ALA A 49 -17.20 3.30 -6.63
CA ALA A 49 -18.27 4.27 -6.37
C ALA A 49 -19.00 4.74 -7.66
N SER A 50 -18.31 4.78 -8.81
CA SER A 50 -18.96 4.98 -10.12
C SER A 50 -19.82 3.79 -10.58
N ALA A 51 -19.82 2.66 -9.87
CA ALA A 51 -20.76 1.57 -10.11
C ALA A 51 -22.09 1.71 -9.32
N ASP A 52 -22.25 2.75 -8.50
CA ASP A 52 -23.50 3.08 -7.78
C ASP A 52 -24.29 4.25 -8.43
N GLU A 53 -23.85 4.75 -9.60
CA GLU A 53 -24.61 5.70 -10.44
C GLU A 53 -25.48 5.01 -11.52
N ASP A 54 -26.00 3.80 -11.25
CA ASP A 54 -27.00 3.11 -12.08
C ASP A 54 -28.39 3.08 -11.38
N THR A 55 -28.88 4.24 -10.95
CA THR A 55 -30.29 4.42 -10.52
C THR A 55 -31.02 5.43 -11.40
N GLY A 56 -30.89 5.33 -12.72
CA GLY A 56 -31.44 6.35 -13.62
C GLY A 56 -31.84 5.85 -15.01
N ALA A 57 -32.70 4.84 -15.11
CA ALA A 57 -33.34 4.46 -16.37
C ALA A 57 -34.88 4.44 -16.23
N SER A 58 -35.44 5.64 -16.08
CA SER A 58 -36.81 5.96 -16.53
C SER A 58 -36.84 5.99 -18.06
N ASP A 59 -36.74 4.84 -18.74
CA ASP A 59 -36.85 4.76 -20.21
C ASP A 59 -37.43 3.40 -20.66
N ILE A 60 -38.52 2.94 -20.02
CA ILE A 60 -39.35 1.83 -20.52
C ILE A 60 -40.83 2.19 -20.56
N ALA A 61 -41.14 3.40 -21.04
CA ALA A 61 -42.50 3.80 -21.39
C ALA A 61 -42.45 4.92 -22.45
N GLN A 62 -42.03 4.57 -23.67
CA GLN A 62 -42.39 5.30 -24.89
C GLN A 62 -42.45 4.33 -26.06
#